data_AF-A0A2G9U6M5-F1
#
_entry.id   AF-A0A2G9U6M5-F1
#
_cell.length_a   1.000
_cell.length_b   1.000
_cell.length_c   1.000
_cell.angle_alpha   90.00
_cell.angle_beta   90.00
_cell.angle_gamma   90.00
#
_symmetry.space_group_name_H-M   'P 1'
#
loop_
_entity.id
_entity.type
_entity.pdbx_description
1 polymer ?
#
loop_
_entity_poly.entity_id
_entity_poly.type
_entity_poly.pdbx_seq_one_letter_code
_entity_poly.pdbx_strand_id
1 'polypeptide(L)'
;MPLAAREFVYDRKIAVIGAKSMNPRGYFDKGVKNMRRFGRDFTLYNNPETRMAGQPGVNGVATARGLAYLYQLTMDGTLLSAEARKGSWQFGHMGIGGQSIRGDPTNDLVLCYLTNAMKAGIGEHTFTFNRLQKKVYEILKQHNFNSITEQLQ
;
A
#
# COMPACT_ATOMS: atom_id res chain seq x y z
N MET A 1 9.34 -30.64 12.95
CA MET A 1 10.01 -29.50 13.61
C MET A 1 9.67 -28.25 12.81
N PRO A 2 9.07 -27.20 13.40
CA PRO A 2 8.84 -25.97 12.64
C PRO A 2 10.19 -25.29 12.43
N LEU A 3 10.49 -24.91 11.19
CA LEU A 3 11.62 -24.05 10.85
C LEU A 3 11.40 -22.71 11.55
N ALA A 4 12.07 -22.48 12.68
CA ALA A 4 12.14 -21.16 13.28
C ALA A 4 12.83 -20.25 12.26
N ALA A 5 12.07 -19.38 11.60
CA ALA A 5 12.63 -18.32 10.78
C ALA A 5 13.55 -17.48 11.69
N ARG A 6 14.87 -17.54 11.45
CA ARG A 6 15.79 -16.60 12.09
C ARG A 6 15.58 -15.25 11.41
N GLU A 7 14.86 -14.37 12.09
CA GLU A 7 14.72 -12.98 11.68
C GLU A 7 15.98 -12.21 12.10
N PHE A 8 16.67 -11.60 11.14
CA PHE A 8 17.84 -10.77 11.40
C PHE A 8 17.44 -9.29 11.32
N VAL A 9 17.53 -8.59 12.45
CA VAL A 9 17.27 -7.15 12.52
C VAL A 9 18.61 -6.43 12.72
N TYR A 10 19.12 -5.82 11.65
CA TYR A 10 20.43 -5.14 11.67
C TYR A 10 20.37 -3.72 12.25
N ASP A 11 19.21 -3.05 12.18
CA ASP A 11 19.03 -1.69 12.70
C ASP A 11 18.36 -1.71 14.08
N ARG A 12 19.10 -1.30 15.12
CA ARG A 12 18.59 -1.18 16.49
C ARG A 12 17.43 -0.19 16.61
N LYS A 13 17.27 0.76 15.69
CA LYS A 13 16.11 1.67 15.66
C LYS A 13 14.80 0.92 15.42
N ILE A 14 14.83 -0.23 14.75
CA ILE A 14 13.64 -1.09 14.58
C ILE A 14 13.16 -1.59 15.94
N ALA A 15 14.06 -1.96 16.85
CA ALA A 15 13.69 -2.33 18.22
C ALA A 15 13.09 -1.15 19.00
N VAL A 16 13.58 0.08 18.77
CA VAL A 16 13.00 1.31 19.36
C VAL A 16 11.58 1.56 18.82
N ILE A 17 11.37 1.39 17.51
CA ILE A 17 10.03 1.49 16.90
C ILE A 17 9.13 0.41 17.49
N GLY A 18 9.58 -0.84 17.55
CA GLY A 18 8.84 -1.95 18.14
C GLY A 18 8.45 -1.68 19.60
N ALA A 19 9.39 -1.21 20.43
CA ALA A 19 9.13 -0.87 21.83
C ALA A 19 8.11 0.27 22.00
N LYS A 20 8.13 1.27 21.11
CA LYS A 20 7.15 2.37 21.12
C LYS A 20 5.77 1.90 20.63
N SER A 21 5.72 1.13 19.55
CA SER A 21 4.49 0.61 18.97
C SER A 21 3.80 -0.42 19.88
N MET A 22 4.58 -1.22 20.61
CA MET A 22 4.09 -2.22 21.56
C MET A 22 4.05 -1.70 23.01
N ASN A 23 4.07 -0.38 23.22
CA ASN A 23 3.97 0.19 24.56
C ASN A 23 2.61 -0.20 25.19
N PRO A 24 2.60 -0.86 26.37
CA PRO A 24 1.36 -1.31 27.04
C PRO A 24 0.48 -0.16 27.57
N ARG A 25 0.92 1.10 27.43
CA ARG A 25 0.13 2.31 27.69
C ARG A 25 -0.25 3.07 26.42
N GLY A 26 0.21 2.60 25.25
CA GLY A 26 -0.01 3.23 23.95
C GLY A 26 -1.44 3.05 23.42
N TYR A 27 -1.79 3.82 22.40
CA TYR A 27 -3.10 3.72 21.73
C TYR A 27 -3.32 2.36 21.07
N PHE A 28 -2.26 1.74 20.53
CA PHE A 28 -2.33 0.41 19.93
C PHE A 28 -2.76 -0.66 20.96
N ASP A 29 -2.13 -0.68 22.14
CA ASP A 29 -2.48 -1.61 23.24
C ASP A 29 -3.93 -1.38 23.75
N LYS A 30 -4.35 -0.12 23.91
CA LYS A 30 -5.75 0.22 24.24
C LYS A 30 -6.74 -0.36 23.22
N GLY A 31 -6.36 -0.33 21.95
CA GLY A 31 -7.11 -0.89 20.84
C GLY A 31 -7.23 -2.41 20.87
N VAL A 32 -6.12 -3.10 21.09
CA VAL A 32 -6.07 -4.56 21.19
C VAL A 32 -6.91 -5.07 22.37
N LYS A 33 -6.90 -4.36 23.50
CA LYS A 33 -7.69 -4.72 24.69
C LYS A 33 -9.19 -4.58 24.49
N ASN A 34 -9.63 -3.60 23.69
CA ASN A 34 -11.04 -3.45 23.37
C ASN A 34 -11.25 -2.65 22.07
N MET A 35 -11.29 -3.36 20.94
CA MET A 35 -11.55 -2.78 19.61
C MET A 35 -12.89 -2.03 19.53
N ARG A 36 -13.89 -2.35 20.37
CA ARG A 36 -15.18 -1.63 20.39
C ARG A 36 -15.05 -0.20 20.88
N ARG A 37 -13.94 0.17 21.57
CA ARG A 37 -13.65 1.56 21.95
C ARG A 37 -13.39 2.46 20.74
N PHE A 38 -12.92 1.88 19.63
CA PHE A 38 -12.67 2.61 18.40
C PHE A 38 -13.92 2.79 17.54
N GLY A 39 -14.86 1.85 17.63
CA GLY A 39 -16.17 1.91 16.98
C GLY A 39 -16.74 0.52 16.75
N ARG A 40 -17.97 0.44 16.20
CA ARG A 40 -18.66 -0.84 15.92
C ARG A 40 -18.86 -1.13 14.43
N ASP A 41 -18.59 -0.16 13.57
CA ASP A 41 -18.77 -0.23 12.12
C ASP A 41 -17.58 0.44 11.40
N PHE A 42 -17.61 0.51 10.07
CA PHE A 42 -16.54 1.11 9.27
C PHE A 42 -16.30 2.60 9.54
N THR A 43 -17.20 3.30 10.22
CA THR A 43 -16.96 4.69 10.64
C THR A 43 -15.90 4.79 11.74
N LEU A 44 -15.46 3.68 12.35
CA LEU A 44 -14.38 3.64 13.33
C LEU A 44 -13.07 4.26 12.79
N TYR A 45 -12.84 4.23 11.47
CA TYR A 45 -11.67 4.87 10.84
C TYR A 45 -11.77 6.40 10.77
N ASN A 46 -12.93 6.97 11.09
CA ASN A 46 -13.12 8.41 11.27
C ASN A 46 -12.83 8.87 12.71
N ASN A 47 -12.74 7.95 13.66
CA ASN A 47 -12.40 8.29 15.04
C ASN A 47 -10.90 8.68 15.14
N PRO A 48 -10.56 9.86 15.72
CA PRO A 48 -9.18 10.31 15.84
C PRO A 48 -8.32 9.36 16.69
N GLU A 49 -8.88 8.70 17.72
CA GLU A 49 -8.14 7.74 18.53
C GLU A 49 -7.71 6.52 17.73
N THR A 50 -8.57 6.03 16.84
CA THR A 50 -8.25 4.95 15.91
C THR A 50 -7.12 5.36 14.97
N ARG A 51 -7.15 6.58 14.44
CA ARG A 51 -6.09 7.09 13.54
C ARG A 51 -4.76 7.22 14.27
N MET A 52 -4.78 7.70 15.52
CA MET A 52 -3.59 7.82 16.37
C MET A 52 -3.00 6.46 16.76
N ALA A 53 -3.81 5.40 16.83
CA ALA A 53 -3.30 4.06 17.13
C ALA A 53 -2.33 3.51 16.07
N GLY A 54 -2.36 4.05 14.84
CA GLY A 54 -1.37 3.74 13.79
C GLY A 54 -1.16 2.25 13.50
N GLN A 55 -2.22 1.42 13.55
CA GLN A 55 -2.24 0.02 13.16
C GLN A 55 -1.75 -0.17 11.71
N PRO A 56 -0.50 -0.66 11.51
CA PRO A 56 0.14 -0.64 10.19
C PRO A 56 -0.62 -1.41 9.10
N GLY A 57 -1.44 -2.39 9.48
CA GLY A 57 -2.20 -3.21 8.54
C GLY A 57 -3.54 -2.64 8.06
N VAL A 58 -4.13 -1.64 8.74
CA VAL A 58 -5.54 -1.26 8.46
C VAL A 58 -5.87 0.23 8.53
N ASN A 59 -5.13 1.07 9.26
CA ASN A 59 -5.56 2.45 9.54
C ASN A 59 -4.63 3.53 8.98
N GLY A 60 -3.77 3.18 8.03
CA GLY A 60 -2.89 4.14 7.36
C GLY A 60 -3.69 5.24 6.66
N VAL A 61 -3.25 6.50 6.83
CA VAL A 61 -3.86 7.67 6.19
C VAL A 61 -2.84 8.31 5.26
N ALA A 62 -3.18 8.45 3.99
CA ALA A 62 -2.32 9.04 2.97
C ALA A 62 -3.13 9.75 1.88
N THR A 63 -2.45 10.54 1.06
CA THR A 63 -2.98 11.03 -0.22
C THR A 63 -2.56 10.09 -1.35
N ALA A 64 -3.34 10.01 -2.43
CA ALA A 64 -3.00 9.16 -3.57
C ALA A 64 -1.64 9.54 -4.17
N ARG A 65 -1.35 10.85 -4.25
CA ARG A 65 -0.07 11.38 -4.72
C ARG A 65 1.09 10.98 -3.80
N GLY A 66 0.95 11.16 -2.49
CA GLY A 66 2.01 10.81 -1.53
C GLY A 66 2.30 9.32 -1.51
N LEU A 67 1.25 8.50 -1.57
CA LEU A 67 1.41 7.04 -1.60
C LEU A 67 2.00 6.56 -2.94
N ALA A 68 1.60 7.16 -4.07
CA ALA A 68 2.21 6.88 -5.36
C ALA A 68 3.70 7.26 -5.40
N TYR A 69 4.06 8.40 -4.82
CA TYR A 69 5.45 8.85 -4.72
C TYR A 69 6.32 7.89 -3.90
N LEU A 70 5.80 7.37 -2.78
CA LEU A 70 6.47 6.33 -2.00
C LEU A 70 6.78 5.08 -2.86
N TYR A 71 5.83 4.67 -3.69
CA TYR A 71 6.01 3.54 -4.60
C TYR A 71 7.02 3.83 -5.71
N GLN A 72 7.07 5.07 -6.21
CA GLN A 72 8.09 5.51 -7.16
C GLN A 72 9.50 5.44 -6.54
N LEU A 73 9.68 5.97 -5.34
CA LEU A 73 10.96 5.87 -4.60
C LEU A 73 11.34 4.43 -4.26
N THR A 74 10.35 3.53 -4.21
CA THR A 74 10.60 2.11 -4.08
C THR A 74 11.13 1.53 -5.40
N MET A 75 10.46 1.84 -6.51
CA MET A 75 10.84 1.36 -7.85
C MET A 75 12.22 1.84 -8.30
N ASP A 76 12.55 3.11 -8.07
CA ASP A 76 13.80 3.72 -8.53
C ASP A 76 15.05 3.27 -7.74
N GLY A 77 14.84 2.55 -6.63
CA GLY A 77 15.92 2.04 -5.79
C GLY A 77 16.26 2.90 -4.58
N THR A 78 15.61 4.05 -4.40
CA THR A 78 15.88 4.97 -3.29
C THR A 78 15.51 4.36 -1.94
N LEU A 79 14.37 3.66 -1.86
CA LEU A 79 13.91 3.02 -0.62
C LEU A 79 14.27 1.54 -0.52
N LEU A 80 14.17 0.78 -1.62
CA LEU A 80 14.46 -0.65 -1.66
C LEU A 80 15.40 -0.98 -2.82
N SER A 81 16.47 -1.73 -2.53
CA SER A 81 17.43 -2.15 -3.55
C SER A 81 16.77 -2.98 -4.67
N ALA A 82 17.42 -3.05 -5.83
CA ALA A 82 16.93 -3.85 -6.95
C ALA A 82 16.80 -5.33 -6.60
N GLU A 83 17.68 -5.85 -5.74
CA GLU A 83 17.65 -7.21 -5.22
C GLU A 83 16.41 -7.46 -4.37
N ALA A 84 16.05 -6.52 -3.49
CA ALA A 84 14.84 -6.62 -2.66
C ALA A 84 13.54 -6.58 -3.49
N ARG A 85 13.60 -6.06 -4.72
CA ARG A 85 12.49 -6.00 -5.68
C ARG A 85 12.44 -7.20 -6.64
N LYS A 86 13.49 -8.03 -6.67
CA LYS A 86 13.64 -9.12 -7.62
C LYS A 86 12.68 -10.26 -7.28
N GLY A 87 11.61 -10.43 -8.06
CA GLY A 87 10.69 -11.58 -7.98
C GLY A 87 9.26 -11.31 -7.49
N SER A 88 8.86 -10.07 -7.19
CA SER A 88 7.47 -9.78 -6.81
C SER A 88 6.68 -9.24 -8.02
N TRP A 89 5.85 -10.10 -8.60
CA TRP A 89 5.10 -9.85 -9.84
C TRP A 89 4.00 -8.79 -9.71
N GLN A 90 3.68 -8.28 -8.51
CA GLN A 90 2.82 -7.12 -8.30
C GLN A 90 3.19 -6.45 -6.96
N PHE A 91 4.06 -5.45 -6.96
CA PHE A 91 4.27 -4.64 -5.76
C PHE A 91 3.05 -3.72 -5.59
N GLY A 92 2.29 -3.92 -4.52
CA GLY A 92 0.97 -3.34 -4.40
C GLY A 92 0.21 -3.90 -3.21
N HIS A 93 -0.87 -3.21 -2.84
CA HIS A 93 -1.80 -3.71 -1.85
C HIS A 93 -3.20 -3.20 -2.15
N MET A 94 -4.18 -4.07 -1.94
CA MET A 94 -5.60 -3.77 -2.03
C MET A 94 -6.17 -3.53 -0.63
N GLY A 95 -7.00 -2.50 -0.48
CA GLY A 95 -7.67 -2.18 0.77
C GLY A 95 -9.18 -2.39 0.68
N ILE A 96 -9.79 -2.75 1.81
CA ILE A 96 -11.24 -2.82 1.94
C ILE A 96 -11.84 -1.45 1.67
N GLY A 97 -12.88 -1.39 0.82
CA GLY A 97 -13.50 -0.15 0.37
C GLY A 97 -13.11 0.28 -1.03
N GLY A 98 -12.23 -0.51 -1.68
CA GLY A 98 -11.89 -0.37 -3.08
C GLY A 98 -10.66 0.49 -3.34
N GLN A 99 -9.95 0.98 -2.31
CA GLN A 99 -8.62 1.55 -2.54
C GLN A 99 -7.63 0.47 -2.99
N SER A 100 -6.70 0.87 -3.83
CA SER A 100 -5.69 -0.01 -4.38
C SER A 100 -4.48 0.80 -4.79
N ILE A 101 -3.29 0.29 -4.52
CA ILE A 101 -2.08 0.77 -5.12
C ILE A 101 -1.33 -0.40 -5.74
N ARG A 102 -0.82 -0.18 -6.94
CA ARG A 102 0.10 -1.07 -7.62
C ARG A 102 1.19 -0.21 -8.22
N GLY A 103 2.38 -0.77 -8.36
CA GLY A 103 3.17 -0.34 -9.49
C GLY A 103 3.68 -1.52 -10.29
N ASP A 104 4.30 -1.15 -11.39
CA ASP A 104 4.71 -2.02 -12.47
C ASP A 104 6.06 -1.53 -12.98
N PRO A 105 7.18 -2.19 -12.62
CA PRO A 105 8.50 -1.68 -13.00
C PRO A 105 8.76 -1.90 -14.49
N THR A 106 8.04 -2.84 -15.11
CA THR A 106 8.16 -3.17 -16.54
C THR A 106 7.65 -2.01 -17.40
N ASN A 107 6.58 -1.35 -16.94
CA ASN A 107 5.96 -0.22 -17.64
C ASN A 107 6.30 1.14 -17.01
N ASP A 108 7.24 1.18 -16.05
CA ASP A 108 7.58 2.37 -15.25
C ASP A 108 6.34 3.13 -14.75
N LEU A 109 5.38 2.38 -14.19
CA LEU A 109 4.07 2.90 -13.83
C LEU A 109 3.77 2.68 -12.35
N VAL A 110 3.28 3.71 -11.67
CA VAL A 110 2.57 3.58 -10.39
C VAL A 110 1.11 3.99 -10.58
N LEU A 111 0.20 3.11 -10.22
CA LEU A 111 -1.24 3.38 -10.20
C LEU A 111 -1.74 3.34 -8.75
N CYS A 112 -2.06 4.51 -8.21
CA CYS A 112 -2.66 4.66 -6.89
C CYS A 112 -4.09 5.20 -6.98
N TYR A 113 -5.02 4.48 -6.38
CA TYR A 113 -6.42 4.84 -6.27
C TYR A 113 -6.86 4.80 -4.80
N LEU A 114 -7.15 5.97 -4.25
CA LEU A 114 -7.75 6.13 -2.91
C LEU A 114 -9.16 6.70 -3.04
N THR A 115 -10.06 6.24 -2.17
CA THR A 115 -11.46 6.65 -2.16
C THR A 115 -11.92 6.90 -0.72
N ASN A 116 -12.76 7.90 -0.52
CA ASN A 116 -13.45 8.14 0.75
C ASN A 116 -14.81 7.41 0.84
N ALA A 117 -15.36 7.00 -0.30
CA ALA A 117 -16.55 6.16 -0.36
C ALA A 117 -16.18 4.68 -0.24
N MET A 118 -16.78 4.01 0.75
CA MET A 118 -16.68 2.57 0.95
C MET A 118 -17.40 1.83 -0.18
N LYS A 119 -16.66 1.12 -1.01
CA LYS A 119 -17.23 0.24 -2.05
C LYS A 119 -17.25 -1.20 -1.57
N ALA A 120 -18.29 -1.94 -1.94
CA ALA A 120 -18.37 -3.38 -1.71
C ALA A 120 -17.44 -4.14 -2.69
N GLY A 121 -16.13 -3.99 -2.48
CA GLY A 121 -15.11 -4.58 -3.33
C GLY A 121 -13.70 -4.41 -2.76
N ILE A 122 -12.82 -5.35 -3.11
CA ILE A 122 -11.40 -5.32 -2.77
C ILE A 122 -10.60 -5.76 -4.00
N GLY A 123 -9.53 -5.03 -4.33
CA GLY A 123 -8.65 -5.32 -5.47
C GLY A 123 -9.44 -5.52 -6.77
N GLU A 124 -9.31 -6.70 -7.38
CA GLU A 124 -9.93 -7.07 -8.66
C GLU A 124 -11.47 -7.14 -8.62
N HIS A 125 -12.08 -7.08 -7.44
CA HIS A 125 -13.53 -6.95 -7.31
C HIS A 125 -13.98 -5.48 -7.26
N THR A 126 -13.06 -4.53 -7.39
CA THR A 126 -13.38 -3.09 -7.39
C THR A 126 -13.57 -2.59 -8.81
N PHE A 127 -14.83 -2.51 -9.26
CA PHE A 127 -15.19 -2.11 -10.62
C PHE A 127 -14.56 -0.78 -11.07
N THR A 128 -14.56 0.24 -10.21
CA THR A 128 -14.00 1.56 -10.52
C THR A 128 -12.49 1.50 -10.75
N PHE A 129 -11.76 0.81 -9.87
CA PHE A 129 -10.30 0.66 -10.00
C PHE A 129 -9.94 -0.13 -11.25
N ASN A 130 -10.65 -1.23 -11.53
CA ASN A 130 -10.37 -2.05 -12.70
C ASN A 130 -10.55 -1.30 -14.02
N ARG A 131 -11.60 -0.46 -14.12
CA ARG A 131 -11.83 0.36 -15.31
C ARG A 131 -10.72 1.38 -15.51
N LEU A 132 -10.30 2.03 -14.43
CA LEU A 132 -9.19 2.97 -14.46
C LEU A 132 -7.89 2.26 -14.89
N GLN A 133 -7.56 1.15 -14.23
CA GLN A 133 -6.38 0.36 -14.54
C GLN A 133 -6.38 -0.06 -16.02
N LYS A 134 -7.46 -0.71 -16.49
CA LYS A 134 -7.57 -1.15 -17.88
C LYS A 134 -7.34 0.00 -18.85
N LYS A 135 -7.95 1.16 -18.61
CA LYS A 135 -7.83 2.31 -19.51
C LYS A 135 -6.42 2.90 -19.53
N VAL A 136 -5.74 2.97 -18.39
CA VAL A 136 -4.34 3.41 -18.31
C VAL A 136 -3.44 2.49 -19.13
N TYR A 137 -3.57 1.17 -18.99
CA TYR A 137 -2.79 0.21 -19.77
C TYR A 137 -3.09 0.25 -21.26
N GLU A 138 -4.34 0.49 -21.67
CA GLU A 138 -4.70 0.72 -23.08
C GLU A 138 -3.95 1.93 -23.65
N ILE A 139 -3.89 3.05 -22.91
CA ILE A 139 -3.19 4.27 -23.34
C ILE A 139 -1.68 4.04 -23.43
N LEU A 140 -1.08 3.36 -22.44
CA LEU A 140 0.35 3.04 -22.46
C LEU A 140 0.73 2.17 -23.65
N LYS A 141 -0.09 1.16 -23.98
CA LYS A 141 0.13 0.31 -25.15
C LYS A 141 0.08 1.10 -26.45
N GLN A 142 -0.88 2.02 -26.58
CA GLN A 142 -0.99 2.90 -27.76
C GLN A 142 0.22 3.83 -27.89
N HIS A 143 0.63 4.44 -26.77
CA HIS A 143 1.81 5.32 -26.74
C HIS A 143 3.08 4.58 -27.16
N ASN A 144 3.34 3.41 -26.60
CA ASN A 144 4.52 2.61 -26.92
C ASN A 144 4.53 2.13 -28.38
N PHE A 145 3.37 1.82 -28.96
CA PHE A 145 3.26 1.49 -30.37
C PHE A 145 3.63 2.69 -31.26
N ASN A 146 3.07 3.87 -30.96
CA ASN A 146 3.32 5.08 -31.74
C ASN A 146 4.80 5.51 -31.69
N SER A 147 5.45 5.40 -30.51
CA SER A 147 6.88 5.73 -30.39
C SER A 147 7.78 4.83 -31.23
N ILE A 148 7.41 3.55 -31.39
CA ILE A 148 8.18 2.63 -32.25
C ILE A 148 8.02 3.02 -33.72
N THR A 149 6.80 3.38 -34.14
CA THR A 149 6.56 3.78 -35.53
C THR A 149 7.27 5.08 -35.90
N GLU A 150 7.37 6.04 -34.98
CA GLU A 150 8.11 7.29 -35.19
C GLU A 150 9.63 7.08 -35.28
N GLN A 151 10.18 6.09 -34.58
CA GLN A 151 11.62 5.75 -34.65
C GLN A 151 12.02 5.01 -35.94
N LEU A 152 11.06 4.48 -36.69
CA LEU A 152 11.28 3.74 -37.94
C LEU A 152 11.09 4.61 -39.19
N GLN A 153 10.76 5.89 -39.02
CA GLN A 153 10.64 6.91 -40.08
C GLN A 153 11.87 7.81 -40.10
#